data_AF-A0A966CWW7-F1
#
_entry.id   AF-A0A966CWW7-F1
#
_cell.length_a   1.000
_cell.length_b   1.000
_cell.length_c   1.000
_cell.angle_alpha   90.00
_cell.angle_beta   90.00
_cell.angle_gamma   90.00
#
_symmetry.space_group_name_H-M   'P 1'
#
loop_
_entity.id
_entity.type
_entity.pdbx_description
1 polymer ?
#
loop_
_entity_poly.entity_id
_entity_poly.type
_entity_poly.pdbx_seq_one_letter_code
_entity_poly.pdbx_strand_id
1 'polypeptide(L)'
;MIEFNITFFVQLVNFLITLAVLNLILYRPIRGILKRRAEQMDSRLQEIEGFNSSASGKLSSYEQALEQARKEGQDVRVQHKAQGYEGEKAVLESATKEAAKVVGKARETIKAERKDALAALNKEVEKFAGLAANKILSKA
;
A
#
# COMPACT_ATOMS: atom_id res chain seq x y z
N MET A 1 -66.95 47.66 57.10
CA MET A 1 -67.47 46.87 55.96
C MET A 1 -66.69 47.30 54.73
N ILE A 2 -66.32 46.39 53.84
CA ILE A 2 -65.64 46.76 52.59
C ILE A 2 -66.70 47.44 51.73
N GLU A 3 -66.65 48.77 51.63
CA GLU A 3 -67.50 49.52 50.71
C GLU A 3 -66.93 49.38 49.30
N PHE A 4 -67.61 48.58 48.47
CA PHE A 4 -67.28 48.45 47.05
C PHE A 4 -67.68 49.73 46.31
N ASN A 5 -66.80 50.73 46.40
CA ASN A 5 -66.96 52.00 45.74
C ASN A 5 -66.34 51.98 44.33
N ILE A 6 -66.77 52.88 43.43
CA ILE A 6 -66.28 52.95 42.04
C ILE A 6 -64.74 53.05 41.99
N THR A 7 -64.13 53.72 42.97
CA THR A 7 -62.68 53.84 43.13
C THR A 7 -61.96 52.48 43.25
N PHE A 8 -62.56 51.48 43.89
CA PHE A 8 -61.99 50.13 43.99
C PHE A 8 -61.88 49.48 42.59
N PHE A 9 -62.93 49.61 41.78
CA PHE A 9 -62.92 49.10 40.41
C PHE A 9 -61.90 49.83 39.53
N VAL A 10 -61.79 51.16 39.66
CA VAL A 10 -60.77 51.95 38.95
C VAL A 10 -59.36 51.52 39.35
N GLN A 11 -59.10 51.27 40.62
CA GLN A 11 -57.80 50.82 41.11
C GLN A 11 -57.48 49.38 40.67
N LEU A 12 -58.49 48.49 40.62
CA LEU A 12 -58.35 47.15 40.08
C LEU A 12 -57.97 47.18 38.59
N VAL A 13 -58.64 48.03 37.80
CA VAL A 13 -58.30 48.21 36.37
C VAL A 13 -56.88 48.75 36.22
N ASN A 14 -56.48 49.75 37.02
CA ASN A 14 -55.11 50.28 36.98
C ASN A 14 -54.06 49.21 37.32
N PHE A 15 -54.31 48.38 38.33
CA PHE A 15 -53.45 47.25 38.67
C PHE A 15 -53.34 46.23 37.53
N LEU A 16 -54.48 45.87 36.90
CA LEU A 16 -54.49 44.96 35.76
C LEU A 16 -53.73 45.52 34.55
N ILE A 17 -53.86 46.82 34.26
CA ILE A 17 -53.10 47.49 33.21
C ILE A 17 -51.60 47.44 33.53
N THR A 18 -51.21 47.76 34.76
CA THR A 18 -49.80 47.71 35.19
C THR A 18 -49.23 46.29 35.07
N LEU A 19 -50.02 45.27 35.45
CA LEU A 19 -49.63 43.86 35.32
C LEU A 19 -49.48 43.43 33.86
N ALA A 20 -50.37 43.89 32.98
CA ALA A 20 -50.26 43.65 31.54
C ALA A 20 -49.01 44.30 30.92
N VAL A 21 -48.72 45.54 31.29
CA VAL A 21 -47.50 46.26 30.87
C VAL A 21 -46.26 45.55 31.39
N LEU A 22 -46.25 45.12 32.66
CA LEU A 22 -45.13 44.40 33.26
C LEU A 22 -44.90 43.03 32.59
N ASN A 23 -45.96 42.31 32.23
CA ASN A 23 -45.86 41.05 31.51
C ASN A 23 -45.24 41.25 30.11
N LEU A 24 -45.64 42.32 29.41
CA LEU A 24 -45.12 42.65 28.09
C LEU A 24 -43.64 43.10 28.14
N ILE A 25 -43.28 43.93 29.11
CA ILE A 25 -41.95 44.56 29.20
C ILE A 25 -40.91 43.69 29.90
N LEU A 26 -41.27 42.88 30.91
CA LEU A 26 -40.30 42.07 31.68
C LEU A 26 -40.39 40.58 31.39
N TYR A 27 -41.58 39.99 31.50
CA TYR A 27 -41.71 38.52 31.43
C TYR A 27 -41.41 37.95 30.05
N ARG A 28 -41.89 38.60 28.98
CA ARG A 28 -41.56 38.17 27.60
C ARG A 28 -40.07 38.20 27.28
N PRO A 29 -39.32 39.31 27.51
CA PRO A 29 -37.89 39.32 27.18
C PRO A 29 -37.06 38.40 28.09
N ILE A 30 -37.38 38.28 29.38
CA ILE A 30 -36.65 37.37 30.28
C ILE A 30 -36.78 35.92 29.79
N ARG A 31 -37.99 35.48 29.41
CA ARG A 31 -38.19 34.15 28.84
C ARG A 31 -37.44 33.96 27.52
N GLY A 32 -37.38 35.01 26.69
CA GLY A 32 -36.59 35.01 25.45
C GLY A 32 -35.10 34.82 25.69
N ILE A 33 -34.53 35.50 26.69
CA ILE A 33 -33.10 35.38 27.05
C ILE A 33 -32.79 33.98 27.59
N LEU A 34 -33.65 33.44 28.47
CA LEU A 34 -33.50 32.08 28.99
C LEU A 34 -33.55 31.04 27.87
N LYS A 35 -34.49 31.19 26.93
CA LYS A 35 -34.59 30.29 25.77
C LYS A 35 -33.36 30.39 24.87
N ARG A 36 -32.90 31.59 24.55
CA ARG A 36 -31.68 31.80 23.76
C ARG A 36 -30.45 31.18 24.43
N ARG A 37 -30.34 31.30 25.76
CA ARG A 37 -29.23 30.70 26.51
C ARG A 37 -29.28 29.17 26.45
N ALA A 38 -30.46 28.58 26.60
CA ALA A 38 -30.65 27.13 26.46
C ALA A 38 -30.30 26.67 25.04
N GLU A 39 -30.84 27.33 24.01
CA GLU A 39 -30.55 27.01 22.60
C GLU A 39 -29.05 27.16 22.27
N GLN A 40 -28.37 28.17 22.80
CA GLN A 40 -26.92 28.33 22.63
C GLN A 40 -26.11 27.23 23.32
N MET A 41 -26.54 26.75 24.49
CA MET A 41 -25.86 25.65 25.16
C MET A 41 -26.07 24.34 24.41
N ASP A 42 -27.30 24.04 24.01
CA ASP A 42 -27.61 22.83 23.23
C ASP A 42 -26.87 22.82 21.89
N SER A 43 -26.85 23.95 21.18
CA SER A 43 -26.10 24.07 19.92
C SER A 43 -24.59 23.84 20.11
N ARG A 44 -24.00 24.36 21.19
CA ARG A 44 -22.58 24.14 21.49
C ARG A 44 -22.30 22.69 21.83
N LEU A 45 -23.18 22.03 22.58
CA LEU A 45 -23.05 20.60 22.90
C LEU A 45 -23.13 19.75 21.63
N GLN A 46 -24.10 20.02 20.75
CA GLN A 46 -24.20 19.33 19.46
C GLN A 46 -22.98 19.54 18.57
N GLU A 47 -22.42 20.76 18.55
CA GLU A 47 -21.21 21.05 17.78
C GLU A 47 -20.00 20.29 18.34
N ILE A 48 -19.85 20.21 19.66
CA ILE A 48 -18.78 19.45 20.32
C ILE A 48 -18.93 17.94 20.04
N GLU A 49 -20.14 17.39 20.17
CA GLU A 49 -20.41 15.98 19.86
C GLU A 49 -20.14 15.67 18.38
N GLY A 50 -20.60 16.53 17.47
CA GLY A 50 -20.35 16.41 16.04
C GLY A 50 -18.86 16.49 15.69
N PHE A 51 -18.12 17.40 16.33
CA PHE A 51 -16.68 17.52 16.17
C PHE A 51 -15.96 16.27 16.67
N ASN A 52 -16.29 15.78 17.87
CA ASN A 52 -15.69 14.56 18.43
C ASN A 52 -15.99 13.32 17.58
N SER A 53 -17.24 13.18 17.11
CA SER A 53 -17.64 12.09 16.22
C SER A 53 -16.88 12.15 14.89
N SER A 54 -16.79 13.33 14.29
CA SER A 54 -16.04 13.55 13.04
C SER A 54 -14.54 13.30 13.22
N ALA A 55 -13.96 13.73 14.35
CA ALA A 55 -12.56 13.50 14.68
C ALA A 55 -12.28 12.01 14.86
N SER A 56 -13.12 11.30 15.63
CA SER A 56 -13.00 9.85 15.83
C SER A 56 -13.16 9.09 14.52
N GLY A 57 -14.13 9.46 13.68
CA GLY A 57 -14.32 8.85 12.36
C GLY A 57 -13.12 9.07 11.43
N LYS A 58 -12.56 10.29 11.40
CA LYS A 58 -11.34 10.59 10.64
C LYS A 58 -10.15 9.78 11.15
N LEU A 59 -9.97 9.68 12.46
CA LEU A 59 -8.87 8.94 13.08
C LEU A 59 -8.98 7.45 12.73
N SER A 60 -10.17 6.86 12.84
CA SER A 60 -10.41 5.47 12.42
C SER A 60 -10.14 5.25 10.93
N SER A 61 -10.59 6.15 10.05
CA SER A 61 -10.31 6.06 8.61
C SER A 61 -8.81 6.16 8.29
N TYR A 62 -8.08 6.99 9.04
CA TYR A 62 -6.64 7.16 8.91
C TYR A 62 -5.89 5.91 9.36
N GLU A 63 -6.29 5.32 10.49
CA GLU A 63 -5.72 4.06 10.98
C GLU A 63 -5.96 2.91 9.99
N GLN A 64 -7.17 2.81 9.45
CA GLN A 64 -7.50 1.81 8.42
C GLN A 64 -6.67 2.01 7.16
N ALA A 65 -6.53 3.25 6.68
CA ALA A 65 -5.71 3.56 5.51
C ALA A 65 -4.22 3.22 5.76
N LEU A 66 -3.71 3.48 6.97
CA LEU A 66 -2.35 3.15 7.35
C LEU A 66 -2.12 1.64 7.42
N GLU A 67 -3.08 0.88 7.98
CA GLU A 67 -3.02 -0.58 8.01
C GLU A 67 -3.06 -1.16 6.59
N GLN A 68 -3.94 -0.65 5.74
CA GLN A 68 -4.07 -1.07 4.36
C GLN A 68 -2.77 -0.79 3.57
N ALA A 69 -2.21 0.42 3.70
CA ALA A 69 -0.94 0.77 3.06
C ALA A 69 0.23 -0.11 3.53
N ARG A 70 0.24 -0.51 4.82
CA ARG A 70 1.23 -1.47 5.35
C ARG A 70 1.08 -2.86 4.75
N LYS A 71 -0.15 -3.36 4.63
CA LYS A 71 -0.44 -4.65 3.99
C LYS A 71 -0.02 -4.64 2.53
N GLU A 72 -0.45 -3.64 1.77
CA GLU A 72 -0.08 -3.48 0.36
C GLU A 72 1.44 -3.37 0.18
N GLY A 73 2.13 -2.58 1.02
CA GLY A 73 3.59 -2.48 0.98
C GLY A 73 4.30 -3.80 1.33
N GLN A 74 3.71 -4.62 2.19
CA GLN A 74 4.22 -5.95 2.49
C GLN A 74 4.00 -6.91 1.32
N ASP A 75 2.81 -6.90 0.72
CA ASP A 75 2.45 -7.74 -0.42
C ASP A 75 3.31 -7.42 -1.63
N VAL A 76 3.50 -6.14 -1.95
CA VAL A 76 4.40 -5.68 -3.02
C VAL A 76 5.84 -6.16 -2.78
N ARG A 77 6.32 -6.07 -1.53
CA ARG A 77 7.67 -6.56 -1.18
C ARG A 77 7.79 -8.07 -1.35
N VAL A 78 6.78 -8.84 -0.94
CA VAL A 78 6.76 -10.30 -1.11
C VAL A 78 6.71 -10.67 -2.59
N GLN A 79 5.88 -9.99 -3.37
CA GLN A 79 5.75 -10.20 -4.81
C GLN A 79 7.06 -9.92 -5.54
N HIS A 80 7.71 -8.79 -5.27
CA HIS A 80 9.01 -8.47 -5.88
C HIS A 80 10.10 -9.45 -5.45
N LYS A 81 10.08 -9.92 -4.19
CA LYS A 81 11.03 -10.94 -3.74
C LYS A 81 10.82 -12.26 -4.50
N ALA A 82 9.58 -12.68 -4.69
CA ALA A 82 9.24 -13.88 -5.46
C ALA A 82 9.67 -13.75 -6.93
N GLN A 83 9.35 -12.63 -7.57
CA GLN A 83 9.79 -12.32 -8.94
C GLN A 83 11.32 -12.29 -9.06
N GLY A 84 12.02 -11.74 -8.07
CA GLY A 84 13.47 -11.74 -8.00
C GLY A 84 14.05 -13.16 -7.96
N TYR A 85 13.51 -14.04 -7.11
CA TYR A 85 13.94 -15.43 -7.05
C TYR A 85 13.65 -16.21 -8.33
N GLU A 86 12.50 -15.99 -8.96
CA GLU A 86 12.18 -16.62 -10.25
C GLU A 86 13.13 -16.15 -11.35
N GLY A 87 13.44 -14.84 -11.39
CA GLY A 87 14.41 -14.28 -12.31
C GLY A 87 15.82 -14.83 -12.09
N GLU A 88 16.28 -14.89 -10.84
CA GLU A 88 17.58 -15.48 -10.48
C GLU A 88 17.67 -16.94 -10.92
N LYS A 89 16.62 -17.73 -10.65
CA LYS A 89 16.55 -19.13 -11.07
C LYS A 89 16.59 -19.27 -12.59
N ALA A 90 15.87 -18.44 -13.32
CA ALA A 90 15.86 -18.45 -14.78
C ALA A 90 17.24 -18.11 -15.38
N VAL A 91 17.92 -17.10 -14.82
CA VAL A 91 19.28 -16.73 -15.23
C VAL A 91 20.26 -17.87 -14.95
N LEU A 92 20.19 -18.49 -13.77
CA LEU A 92 21.05 -19.61 -13.40
C LEU A 92 20.81 -20.83 -14.30
N GLU A 93 19.56 -21.17 -14.59
CA GLU A 93 19.22 -22.24 -15.54
C GLU A 93 19.71 -21.95 -16.96
N SER A 94 19.61 -20.70 -17.42
CA SER A 94 20.15 -20.32 -18.73
C SER A 94 21.66 -20.45 -18.77
N ALA A 95 22.35 -19.92 -17.76
CA ALA A 95 23.81 -19.97 -17.66
C ALA A 95 24.33 -21.42 -17.57
N THR A 96 23.68 -22.27 -16.81
CA THR A 96 24.03 -23.70 -16.72
C THR A 96 23.80 -24.44 -18.04
N LYS A 97 22.70 -24.16 -18.75
CA LYS A 97 22.45 -24.71 -20.10
C LYS A 97 23.50 -24.24 -21.11
N GLU A 98 23.88 -22.97 -21.08
CA GLU A 98 24.92 -22.42 -21.96
C GLU A 98 26.28 -23.04 -21.65
N ALA A 99 26.67 -23.13 -20.37
CA ALA A 99 27.89 -23.80 -19.95
C ALA A 99 27.93 -25.26 -20.41
N ALA A 100 26.81 -26.00 -20.26
CA ALA A 100 26.70 -27.37 -20.76
C ALA A 100 26.86 -27.47 -22.28
N LYS A 101 26.29 -26.52 -23.05
CA LYS A 101 26.48 -26.45 -24.51
C LYS A 101 27.94 -26.18 -24.88
N VAL A 102 28.61 -25.25 -24.20
CA VAL A 102 30.02 -24.92 -24.45
C VAL A 102 30.92 -26.13 -24.18
N VAL A 103 30.72 -26.81 -23.04
CA VAL A 103 31.47 -28.02 -22.69
C VAL A 103 31.18 -29.15 -23.68
N GLY A 104 29.92 -29.31 -24.11
CA GLY A 104 29.54 -30.27 -25.14
C GLY A 104 30.28 -30.04 -26.46
N LYS A 105 30.25 -28.81 -26.97
CA LYS A 105 30.99 -28.42 -28.19
C LYS A 105 32.49 -28.65 -28.05
N ALA A 106 33.09 -28.24 -26.93
CA ALA A 106 34.52 -28.46 -26.69
C ALA A 106 34.89 -29.95 -26.71
N ARG A 107 34.06 -30.83 -26.12
CA ARG A 107 34.26 -32.28 -26.17
C ARG A 107 34.16 -32.84 -27.59
N GLU A 108 33.25 -32.34 -28.41
CA GLU A 108 33.14 -32.72 -29.82
C GLU A 108 34.37 -32.28 -30.63
N THR A 109 34.82 -31.04 -30.45
CA THR A 109 36.05 -30.53 -31.09
C THR A 109 37.27 -31.36 -30.70
N ILE A 110 37.45 -31.68 -29.41
CA ILE A 110 38.56 -32.53 -28.93
C ILE A 110 38.51 -33.93 -29.56
N LYS A 111 37.30 -34.51 -29.73
CA LYS A 111 37.14 -35.81 -30.40
C LYS A 111 37.52 -35.73 -31.88
N ALA A 112 37.13 -34.66 -32.57
CA ALA A 112 37.50 -34.43 -33.97
C ALA A 112 39.02 -34.26 -34.12
N GLU A 113 39.64 -33.39 -33.30
CA GLU A 113 41.10 -33.17 -33.31
C GLU A 113 41.87 -34.46 -33.01
N ARG A 114 41.42 -35.30 -32.06
CA ARG A 114 42.04 -36.61 -31.83
C ARG A 114 41.97 -37.53 -33.04
N LYS A 115 40.82 -37.55 -33.74
CA LYS A 115 40.65 -38.36 -34.94
C LYS A 115 41.59 -37.90 -36.05
N ASP A 116 41.69 -36.58 -36.24
CA ASP A 116 42.56 -35.99 -37.25
C ASP A 116 44.04 -36.22 -36.93
N ALA A 117 44.44 -36.09 -35.65
CA ALA A 117 45.80 -36.39 -35.19
C ALA A 117 46.17 -37.87 -35.39
N LEU A 118 45.26 -38.81 -35.08
CA LEU A 118 45.48 -40.23 -35.34
C LEU A 118 45.60 -40.55 -36.84
N ALA A 119 44.79 -39.90 -37.68
CA ALA A 119 44.88 -40.06 -39.13
C ALA A 119 46.21 -39.52 -39.69
N ALA A 120 46.69 -38.38 -39.17
CA ALA A 120 47.99 -37.82 -39.52
C ALA A 120 49.14 -38.74 -39.08
N LEU A 121 49.08 -39.26 -37.86
CA LEU A 121 50.08 -40.21 -37.34
C LEU A 121 50.17 -41.46 -38.20
N ASN A 122 49.03 -42.06 -38.60
CA ASN A 122 49.03 -43.23 -39.47
C ASN A 122 49.69 -42.95 -40.84
N LYS A 123 49.44 -41.79 -41.45
CA LYS A 123 50.11 -41.39 -42.70
C LYS A 123 51.63 -41.24 -42.52
N GLU A 124 52.07 -40.68 -41.40
CA GLU A 124 53.50 -40.57 -41.11
C GLU A 124 54.12 -41.96 -40.88
N VAL A 125 53.45 -42.85 -40.15
CA VAL A 125 53.90 -44.23 -39.93
C VAL A 125 54.03 -44.99 -41.26
N GLU A 126 53.04 -44.88 -42.17
CA GLU A 126 53.12 -45.46 -43.52
C GLU A 126 54.33 -44.92 -44.31
N LYS A 127 54.58 -43.61 -44.22
CA LYS A 127 55.75 -42.97 -44.86
C LYS A 127 57.07 -43.50 -44.29
N PHE A 128 57.18 -43.61 -42.96
CA PHE A 128 58.37 -44.16 -42.31
C PHE A 128 58.55 -45.65 -42.61
N ALA A 129 57.47 -46.44 -42.65
CA ALA A 129 57.50 -47.85 -43.02
C ALA A 129 57.94 -48.05 -44.48
N GLY A 130 57.45 -47.22 -45.42
CA GLY A 130 57.90 -47.25 -46.81
C GLY A 130 59.38 -46.87 -46.98
N LEU A 131 59.87 -45.88 -46.23
CA LEU A 131 61.28 -45.53 -46.21
C LEU A 131 62.15 -46.66 -45.63
N ALA A 132 61.70 -47.34 -44.57
CA ALA A 132 62.39 -48.48 -44.00
C ALA A 132 62.43 -49.69 -44.96
N ALA A 133 61.30 -50.00 -45.61
CA ALA A 133 61.20 -51.07 -46.60
C ALA A 133 62.11 -50.82 -47.80
N ASN A 134 62.13 -49.59 -48.34
CA ASN A 134 63.04 -49.20 -49.42
C ASN A 134 64.52 -49.31 -49.01
N LYS A 135 64.87 -48.99 -47.76
CA LYS A 135 66.25 -49.10 -47.26
C LYS A 135 66.71 -50.55 -47.08
N ILE A 136 65.78 -51.47 -46.77
CA ILE A 136 66.07 -52.91 -46.70
C ILE A 136 66.17 -53.50 -48.11
N LEU A 137 65.26 -53.15 -49.03
CA LEU A 137 65.28 -53.60 -50.42
C LEU A 137 66.48 -53.06 -51.22
N SER A 138 66.97 -51.86 -50.92
CA SER A 138 68.18 -51.29 -51.52
C SER A 138 69.48 -51.97 -51.05
N LYS A 139 69.41 -52.89 -50.08
CA LYS A 139 70.56 -53.66 -49.57
C LYS A 139 70.56 -55.13 -50.00
N ALA A 140 69.60 -55.56 -50.82
CA ALA A 140 69.62 -56.83 -51.54
C ALA A 140 70.02 -56.59 -53.00
#